data_AF-A0A944IYE3-F1
#
_entry.id   AF-A0A944IYE3-F1
#
_cell.length_a   1.000
_cell.length_b   1.000
_cell.length_c   1.000
_cell.angle_alpha   90.00
_cell.angle_beta   90.00
_cell.angle_gamma   90.00
#
_symmetry.space_group_name_H-M   'P 1'
#
loop_
_entity.id
_entity.type
_entity.pdbx_description
1 polymer ?
#
loop_
_entity_poly.entity_id
_entity_poly.type
_entity_poly.pdbx_seq_one_letter_code
_entity_poly.pdbx_strand_id
1 'polypeptide(L)' 'MASTSFPDDLVELQAQWLRTYRHLARQPAAESATALRRRLIALSCRISAHPYWACPGSSAADRVELRRLTRARGWVRAA' A
#
# COMPACT_ATOMS: atom_id res chain seq x y z
N MET A 1 -9.54 -0.23 21.91
CA MET A 1 -8.74 0.01 20.70
C MET A 1 -9.21 -0.99 19.66
N ALA A 2 -9.90 -0.54 18.61
CA ALA A 2 -10.45 -1.44 17.61
C ALA A 2 -9.29 -2.05 16.82
N SER A 3 -9.01 -3.32 17.09
CA SER A 3 -8.07 -4.14 16.32
C SER A 3 -8.72 -4.42 14.96
N THR A 4 -8.74 -3.43 14.05
CA THR A 4 -9.17 -3.65 12.67
C THR A 4 -8.14 -4.55 12.00
N SER A 5 -8.42 -5.85 11.99
CA SER A 5 -7.62 -6.80 11.23
C SER A 5 -7.90 -6.54 9.75
N PHE A 6 -6.91 -5.98 9.06
CA PHE A 6 -6.99 -5.83 7.60
C PHE A 6 -6.87 -7.20 6.94
N PRO A 7 -7.60 -7.45 5.84
CA PRO A 7 -7.36 -8.59 4.98
C PRO A 7 -5.90 -8.66 4.51
N ASP A 8 -5.29 -9.85 4.50
CA ASP A 8 -3.88 -10.00 4.15
C ASP A 8 -3.59 -9.59 2.69
N ASP A 9 -4.52 -9.77 1.78
CA ASP A 9 -4.43 -9.33 0.38
C ASP A 9 -4.38 -7.80 0.27
N LEU A 10 -5.15 -7.07 1.09
CA LEU A 10 -5.08 -5.62 1.18
C LEU A 10 -3.74 -5.14 1.76
N VAL A 11 -3.22 -5.83 2.78
CA VAL A 11 -1.89 -5.55 3.34
C VAL A 11 -0.80 -5.84 2.30
N GLU A 12 -0.94 -6.89 1.51
CA GLU A 12 0.00 -7.22 0.44
C GLU A 12 -0.02 -6.17 -0.68
N LEU A 13 -1.20 -5.72 -1.11
CA LEU A 13 -1.34 -4.63 -2.08
C LEU A 13 -0.65 -3.35 -1.59
N GLN A 14 -0.85 -3.00 -0.31
CA GLN A 14 -0.19 -1.84 0.29
C GLN A 14 1.33 -2.01 0.38
N ALA A 15 1.82 -3.23 0.65
CA ALA A 15 3.24 -3.55 0.69
C ALA A 15 3.88 -3.44 -0.70
N GLN A 16 3.21 -3.97 -1.73
CA GLN A 16 3.65 -3.84 -3.12
C GLN A 16 3.68 -2.37 -3.56
N TRP A 17 2.69 -1.57 -3.14
CA TRP A 17 2.66 -0.13 -3.39
C TRP A 17 3.88 0.57 -2.76
N LEU A 18 4.19 0.28 -1.49
CA LEU A 18 5.34 0.88 -0.80
C LEU A 18 6.68 0.47 -1.42
N ARG A 19 6.82 -0.80 -1.83
CA ARG A 19 8.01 -1.29 -2.55
C ARG A 19 8.18 -0.57 -3.88
N THR A 20 7.11 -0.45 -4.66
CA THR A 20 7.12 0.26 -5.96
C THR A 20 7.46 1.73 -5.79
N TYR A 21 6.90 2.39 -4.76
CA TYR A 21 7.19 3.78 -4.45
C TYR A 21 8.66 3.98 -4.07
N ARG A 22 9.20 3.13 -3.19
CA ARG A 22 10.63 3.18 -2.81
C ARG A 22 11.55 2.95 -4.00
N HIS A 23 11.19 2.04 -4.89
CA HIS A 23 11.98 1.80 -6.10
C HIS A 23 11.91 3.00 -7.05
N LEU A 24 10.73 3.59 -7.26
CA LEU A 24 10.60 4.83 -8.03
C LEU A 24 11.41 5.99 -7.44
N ALA A 25 11.38 6.16 -6.11
CA ALA A 25 12.10 7.24 -5.43
C ALA A 25 13.63 7.10 -5.50
N ARG A 26 14.15 5.89 -5.77
CA ARG A 26 15.59 5.60 -5.89
C ARG A 26 16.10 5.63 -7.33
N GLN A 27 15.21 5.62 -8.33
CA GLN A 27 15.60 5.52 -9.73
C GLN A 27 15.80 6.91 -10.37
N PRO A 28 16.84 7.09 -11.21
CA PRO A 28 16.96 8.26 -12.07
C PRO A 28 15.80 8.33 -13.07
N ALA A 29 15.43 9.53 -13.51
CA ALA A 29 14.19 9.77 -14.28
C ALA A 29 14.12 9.09 -15.66
N ALA A 30 15.23 8.54 -16.17
CA ALA A 30 15.43 8.35 -17.60
C ALA A 30 14.75 7.11 -18.24
N GLU A 31 14.63 5.95 -17.58
CA GLU A 31 14.18 4.75 -18.32
C GLU A 31 13.14 3.88 -17.59
N SER A 32 13.26 3.66 -16.28
CA SER A 32 12.32 2.81 -15.53
C SER A 32 11.17 3.57 -14.86
N ALA A 33 11.22 4.90 -14.83
CA ALA A 33 10.32 5.71 -14.02
C ALA A 33 8.86 5.67 -14.54
N THR A 34 8.65 5.55 -15.85
CA THR A 34 7.31 5.49 -16.46
C THR A 34 6.59 4.18 -16.16
N ALA A 35 7.29 3.04 -16.23
CA ALA A 35 6.71 1.74 -15.88
C ALA A 35 6.33 1.66 -14.39
N LEU A 36 7.18 2.22 -13.52
CA LEU A 36 6.94 2.27 -12.07
C LEU A 36 5.79 3.19 -11.70
N ARG A 37 5.68 4.35 -12.36
CA ARG A 37 4.52 5.26 -12.19
C ARG A 37 3.22 4.58 -12.61
N ARG A 38 3.19 3.91 -13.77
CA ARG A 38 2.02 3.13 -14.22
C ARG A 38 1.65 2.04 -13.21
N ARG A 39 2.64 1.32 -12.68
CA ARG A 39 2.42 0.30 -11.64
C ARG A 39 1.87 0.90 -10.35
N LEU A 40 2.36 2.07 -9.91
CA LEU A 40 1.83 2.77 -8.73
C LEU A 40 0.37 3.17 -8.91
N ILE A 41 -0.01 3.69 -10.08
CA ILE A 41 -1.40 4.07 -10.39
C ILE A 41 -2.28 2.83 -10.34
N ALA A 42 -1.89 1.74 -11.00
CA ALA A 42 -2.65 0.49 -10.97
C ALA A 42 -2.83 -0.05 -9.55
N LEU A 43 -1.77 -0.04 -8.73
CA LEU A 43 -1.84 -0.45 -7.33
C LEU A 43 -2.76 0.47 -6.50
N SER A 44 -2.71 1.79 -6.74
CA SER A 44 -3.59 2.76 -6.08
C SER A 44 -5.07 2.50 -6.41
N CYS A 45 -5.37 2.19 -7.69
CA CYS A 45 -6.71 1.80 -8.11
C CYS A 45 -7.16 0.49 -7.44
N ARG A 46 -6.31 -0.54 -7.40
CA ARG A 46 -6.65 -1.82 -6.75
C ARG A 46 -6.88 -1.68 -5.26
N ILE A 47 -6.06 -0.89 -4.57
CA ILE A 47 -6.27 -0.59 -3.14
C ILE A 47 -7.59 0.16 -2.97
N SER A 48 -7.87 1.18 -3.78
CA SER A 48 -9.09 2.00 -3.64
C SER A 48 -10.37 1.24 -3.96
N ALA A 49 -10.31 0.28 -4.90
CA ALA A 49 -11.43 -0.58 -5.29
C ALA A 49 -11.59 -1.84 -4.42
N HIS A 50 -10.79 -1.98 -3.36
CA HIS A 50 -10.79 -3.18 -2.54
C HIS A 50 -12.14 -3.35 -1.79
N PRO A 51 -12.73 -4.56 -1.76
CA PRO A 51 -14.02 -4.83 -1.12
C PRO A 51 -14.10 -4.42 0.35
N TYR A 52 -12.98 -4.48 1.08
CA TYR A 52 -12.85 -3.99 2.46
C TYR A 52 -13.40 -2.56 2.64
N TRP A 53 -13.18 -1.66 1.67
CA TRP A 53 -13.66 -0.28 1.77
C TRP A 53 -15.16 -0.12 1.53
N ALA A 54 -15.81 -1.11 0.93
CA ALA A 54 -17.26 -1.13 0.74
C ALA A 54 -17.99 -1.58 2.02
N CYS A 55 -17.29 -2.10 3.03
CA CYS A 55 -17.89 -2.49 4.29
C CYS A 55 -18.25 -1.26 5.16
N PRO A 56 -19.43 -1.25 5.81
CA PRO A 56 -19.79 -0.23 6.78
C PRO A 56 -18.74 -0.17 7.90
N GLY A 57 -18.19 1.01 8.17
CA GLY A 57 -17.15 1.22 9.17
C GLY A 57 -15.75 1.48 8.60
N SER A 58 -15.54 1.26 7.29
CA SER A 58 -14.31 1.65 6.61
C SER A 58 -14.19 3.18 6.52
N SER A 59 -13.13 3.73 7.11
CA SER A 59 -12.90 5.16 7.27
C SER A 59 -11.57 5.62 6.63
N ALA A 60 -11.39 6.94 6.49
CA ALA A 60 -10.09 7.50 6.11
C ALA A 60 -8.99 7.17 7.14
N ALA A 61 -9.35 6.94 8.41
CA ALA A 61 -8.42 6.51 9.45
C ALA A 61 -7.91 5.08 9.20
N ASP A 62 -8.74 4.19 8.67
CA ASP A 62 -8.32 2.83 8.31
C ASP A 62 -7.30 2.82 7.17
N ARG A 63 -7.37 3.77 6.23
CA ARG A 63 -6.30 3.96 5.24
C ARG A 63 -4.98 4.39 5.87
N VAL A 64 -5.02 5.19 6.94
CA VAL A 64 -3.82 5.60 7.69
C VAL A 64 -3.26 4.40 8.44
N GLU A 65 -4.12 3.62 9.10
CA GLU A 65 -3.70 2.46 9.89
C GLU A 65 -3.15 1.33 9.02
N LEU A 66 -3.74 1.07 7.86
CA LEU A 66 -3.21 0.15 6.85
C LEU A 66 -1.76 0.51 6.46
N ARG A 67 -1.49 1.81 6.24
CA ARG A 67 -0.12 2.28 5.93
C ARG A 67 0.82 2.11 7.12
N ARG A 68 0.35 2.35 8.35
CA ARG A 68 1.14 2.16 9.58
C ARG A 68 1.50 0.69 9.79
N LEU A 69 0.53 -0.22 9.73
CA LEU A 69 0.73 -1.66 9.86
C LEU A 69 1.65 -2.21 8.78
N THR A 70 1.48 -1.80 7.52
CA THR A 70 2.34 -2.24 6.42
C THR A 70 3.78 -1.75 6.61
N ARG A 71 3.97 -0.53 7.11
CA ARG A 71 5.29 -0.03 7.49
C ARG A 71 5.85 -0.85 8.64
N ALA A 72 5.12 -1.06 9.73
CA ALA A 72 5.56 -1.86 10.87
C ALA A 72 5.97 -3.29 10.46
N ARG A 73 5.16 -4.00 9.66
CA ARG A 73 5.52 -5.32 9.07
C ARG A 73 6.78 -5.25 8.21
N GLY A 74 6.96 -4.15 7.46
CA GLY A 74 8.15 -3.92 6.64
C GLY A 74 9.41 -3.60 7.44
N TRP A 75 9.29 -3.06 8.65
CA TRP A 75 10.40 -2.83 9.59
C TRP A 75 10.76 -4.11 10.33
N VAL A 76 9.78 -4.93 10.73
CA VAL A 76 10.00 -6.25 11.38
C VAL A 76 10.73 -7.24 10.47
N ARG A 77 10.63 -7.10 9.14
CA ARG A 77 11.40 -7.91 8.17
C ARG A 77 12.76 -7.32 7.78
N ALA A 78 13.11 -6.14 8.30
CA ALA A 78 14.34 -5.42 7.96
C ALA A 78 15.27 -5.22 9.17
N ALA A 79 14.91 -5.75 10.34
CA ALA A 79 15.73 -5.87 11.55
C ALA A 79 16.16 -7.33 11.72
#